data_AF-X8CUA4-F1
#
_entry.id   AF-X8CUA4-F1
#
_cell.length_a   1.000
_cell.length_b   1.000
_cell.length_c   1.000
_cell.angle_alpha   90.00
_cell.angle_beta   90.00
_cell.angle_gamma   90.00
#
_symmetry.space_group_name_H-M   'P 1'
#
loop_
_entity.id
_entity.type
_entity.pdbx_description
1 polymer ?
#
loop_
_entity_poly.entity_id
_entity_poly.type
_entity_poly.pdbx_seq_one_letter_code
_entity_poly.pdbx_strand_id
1 'polypeptide(L)'
;MTIVFDVGHRQQLDLYAADGTTEMSVPPAFITGSQNTPYVSDIAADEPVVAIHFRPGGAFPFLGIPLGDLADGPVGVGEIWGRQGRDLHERLIEAPSVPARFRLLEQFMLAQARSSVHRHPGVAAAMAAVEADPSIRLADVRRMTGLSTKRLIALFRAEAGLPPKEFARARRFQAALKRLGDGTPGARIAADLGYFDQSHFVREFRAFSGTTPTCYRRQRILLPSHVPLGRHKYPRPFVRVCS
;
A
#
# COMPACT_ATOMS: atom_id res chain seq x y z
N MET A 1 -1.81 2.45 1.19
CA MET A 1 -1.26 3.45 2.11
C MET A 1 -1.30 2.90 3.51
N THR A 2 -0.17 3.01 4.21
CA THR A 2 0.01 2.46 5.56
C THR A 2 0.70 3.51 6.42
N ILE A 3 0.27 3.65 7.67
CA ILE A 3 1.07 4.35 8.69
C ILE A 3 1.77 3.28 9.52
N VAL A 4 3.05 3.45 9.77
CA VAL A 4 3.89 2.52 10.52
C VAL A 4 4.49 3.27 11.71
N PHE A 5 4.37 2.69 12.90
CA PHE A 5 5.01 3.16 14.12
C PHE A 5 5.89 2.03 14.66
N ASP A 6 7.20 2.22 14.65
CA ASP A 6 8.12 1.39 15.41
C ASP A 6 7.95 1.69 16.90
N VAL A 7 7.52 0.69 17.67
CA VAL A 7 7.35 0.80 19.13
C VAL A 7 8.33 -0.11 19.87
N GLY A 8 9.36 -0.59 19.18
CA GLY A 8 10.48 -1.33 19.72
C GLY A 8 11.54 -0.41 20.33
N HIS A 9 12.48 -1.03 21.06
CA HIS A 9 13.53 -0.28 21.77
C HIS A 9 14.55 0.36 20.83
N ARG A 10 14.81 -0.24 19.65
CA ARG A 10 15.79 0.26 18.68
C ARG A 10 15.29 1.44 17.86
N GLN A 11 13.98 1.57 17.68
CA GLN A 11 13.36 2.64 16.88
C GLN A 11 14.03 2.78 15.50
N GLN A 12 14.32 1.65 14.88
CA GLN A 12 15.00 1.54 13.60
C GLN A 12 14.35 0.41 12.81
N LEU A 13 13.68 0.76 11.72
CA LEU A 13 13.10 -0.19 10.79
C LEU A 13 13.95 -0.26 9.53
N ASP A 14 14.43 -1.46 9.23
CA ASP A 14 15.27 -1.71 8.07
C ASP A 14 14.38 -1.92 6.84
N LEU A 15 14.31 -0.88 6.00
CA LEU A 15 13.63 -0.91 4.72
C LEU A 15 14.65 -0.89 3.58
N TYR A 16 14.38 -1.65 2.54
CA TYR A 16 15.21 -1.70 1.34
C TYR A 16 14.33 -1.53 0.10
N ALA A 17 14.91 -0.98 -0.96
CA ALA A 17 14.27 -0.89 -2.26
C ALA A 17 13.95 -2.28 -2.84
N ALA A 18 13.29 -2.31 -4.00
CA ALA A 18 12.91 -3.54 -4.69
C ALA A 18 14.09 -4.47 -5.04
N ASP A 19 15.33 -3.97 -5.05
CA ASP A 19 16.53 -4.79 -5.26
C ASP A 19 16.92 -5.63 -4.02
N GLY A 20 16.35 -5.28 -2.86
CA GLY A 20 16.64 -5.87 -1.56
C GLY A 20 17.95 -5.41 -0.94
N THR A 21 18.72 -4.55 -1.61
CA THR A 21 20.09 -4.16 -1.20
C THR A 21 20.24 -2.68 -0.94
N THR A 22 19.45 -1.84 -1.60
CA THR A 22 19.51 -0.39 -1.41
C THR A 22 18.69 -0.03 -0.17
N GLU A 23 19.37 0.29 0.93
CA GLU A 23 18.73 0.74 2.17
C GLU A 23 17.96 2.05 1.97
N MET A 24 16.75 2.10 2.51
CA MET A 24 15.86 3.25 2.50
C MET A 24 15.85 3.83 3.91
N SER A 25 16.39 5.04 4.07
CA SER A 25 16.28 5.76 5.34
C SER A 25 14.83 6.11 5.60
N VAL A 26 14.31 5.65 6.74
CA VAL A 26 12.97 5.98 7.22
C VAL A 26 13.00 6.51 8.64
N PRO A 27 12.10 7.44 9.00
CA PRO A 27 11.91 7.79 10.40
C PRO A 27 11.24 6.63 11.15
N PRO A 28 11.33 6.57 12.49
CA PRO A 28 10.75 5.47 13.28
C PRO A 28 9.21 5.46 13.28
N ALA A 29 8.58 6.56 12.90
CA ALA A 29 7.15 6.63 12.63
C ALA A 29 6.91 7.36 11.30
N PHE A 30 6.31 6.66 10.34
CA PHE A 30 6.22 7.12 8.96
C PHE A 30 4.94 6.66 8.25
N ILE A 31 4.69 7.27 7.10
CA ILE A 31 3.55 7.02 6.23
C ILE A 31 4.08 6.58 4.87
N THR A 32 3.58 5.46 4.36
CA THR A 32 3.89 4.99 3.01
C THR A 32 2.71 5.21 2.07
N GLY A 33 2.98 5.87 0.96
CA GLY A 33 2.04 6.10 -0.12
C GLY A 33 1.56 4.84 -0.82
N SER A 34 0.68 5.03 -1.81
CA SER A 34 0.37 3.97 -2.76
C SER A 34 1.55 3.84 -3.73
N GLN A 35 2.32 2.75 -3.62
CA GLN A 35 3.49 2.50 -4.46
C GLN A 35 3.20 1.44 -5.54
N ASN A 36 3.86 1.61 -6.69
CA ASN A 36 3.80 0.66 -7.82
C ASN A 36 5.01 -0.27 -7.87
N THR A 37 5.95 -0.11 -6.94
CA THR A 37 7.16 -0.92 -6.78
C THR A 37 7.15 -1.55 -5.39
N PRO A 38 7.59 -2.81 -5.25
CA PRO A 38 7.74 -3.41 -3.95
C PRO A 38 8.91 -2.76 -3.18
N TYR A 39 8.86 -2.87 -1.86
CA TYR A 39 9.99 -2.65 -0.97
C TYR A 39 10.14 -3.89 -0.08
N VAL A 40 11.33 -4.05 0.51
CA VAL A 40 11.62 -5.12 1.45
C VAL A 40 11.68 -4.51 2.84
N SER A 41 10.99 -5.11 3.81
CA SER A 41 11.16 -4.78 5.22
C SER A 41 11.81 -5.97 5.92
N ASP A 42 12.92 -5.74 6.61
CA ASP A 42 13.42 -6.65 7.62
C ASP A 42 12.91 -6.17 8.98
N ILE A 43 12.00 -6.94 9.57
CA ILE A 43 11.44 -6.66 10.89
C ILE A 43 11.90 -7.80 11.77
N ALA A 44 12.83 -7.52 12.68
CA ALA A 44 13.31 -8.54 13.61
C ALA A 44 12.14 -9.01 14.50
N ALA A 45 12.18 -10.27 14.94
CA ALA A 45 11.08 -10.88 15.69
C ALA A 45 10.82 -10.21 17.05
N ASP A 46 11.78 -9.44 17.55
CA ASP A 46 11.77 -8.69 18.81
C ASP A 46 11.52 -7.18 18.64
N GLU A 47 11.23 -6.71 17.42
CA GLU A 47 10.93 -5.30 17.12
C GLU A 47 9.42 -5.12 16.88
N PRO A 48 8.62 -4.81 17.92
CA PRO A 48 7.18 -4.64 17.77
C PRO A 48 6.86 -3.40 16.95
N VAL A 49 6.08 -3.59 15.88
CA VAL A 49 5.57 -2.52 15.02
C VAL A 49 4.05 -2.44 15.16
N VAL A 50 3.51 -1.23 15.17
CA VAL A 50 2.07 -1.00 15.01
C VAL A 50 1.82 -0.34 13.67
N ALA A 51 0.89 -0.89 12.88
CA ALA A 51 0.57 -0.36 11.57
C ALA A 51 -0.94 -0.09 11.42
N ILE A 52 -1.27 0.98 10.69
CA ILE A 52 -2.63 1.30 10.26
C ILE A 52 -2.68 1.15 8.75
N HIS A 53 -3.49 0.20 8.27
CA HIS A 53 -3.73 -0.01 6.85
C HIS A 53 -5.07 0.63 6.45
N PHE A 54 -5.01 1.58 5.53
CA PHE A 54 -6.22 2.19 4.99
C PHE A 54 -6.73 1.43 3.78
N ARG A 55 -8.06 1.39 3.63
CA ARG A 55 -8.68 1.13 2.34
C ARG A 55 -8.19 2.15 1.31
N PRO A 56 -8.21 1.84 0.00
CA PRO A 56 -7.84 2.80 -1.02
C PRO A 56 -8.63 4.12 -0.89
N GLY A 57 -7.92 5.26 -0.91
CA GLY A 57 -8.45 6.60 -0.60
C GLY A 57 -8.94 6.82 0.84
N GLY A 58 -8.86 5.79 1.68
CA GLY A 58 -9.28 5.78 3.08
C GLY A 58 -8.53 6.79 3.95
N ALA A 59 -7.25 7.03 3.65
CA ALA A 59 -6.37 7.89 4.43
C ALA A 59 -6.59 9.39 4.18
N PHE A 60 -7.21 9.79 3.07
CA PHE A 60 -7.35 11.20 2.67
C PHE A 60 -7.95 12.10 3.76
N PRO A 61 -9.01 11.70 4.49
CA PRO A 61 -9.55 12.48 5.59
C PRO A 61 -8.63 12.57 6.83
N PHE A 62 -7.56 11.80 6.93
CA PHE A 62 -6.72 11.77 8.13
C PHE A 62 -5.42 12.56 7.98
N LEU A 63 -4.94 12.72 6.74
CA LEU A 63 -3.62 13.32 6.48
C LEU A 63 -3.69 14.80 6.14
N GLY A 64 -4.84 15.31 5.68
CA GLY A 64 -5.00 16.73 5.34
C GLY A 64 -4.19 17.19 4.12
N ILE A 65 -3.49 16.27 3.43
CA ILE A 65 -2.69 16.52 2.23
C ILE A 65 -3.15 15.64 1.07
N PRO A 66 -2.88 16.04 -0.20
CA PRO A 66 -3.02 15.15 -1.34
C PRO A 66 -2.20 13.86 -1.13
N LEU A 67 -2.85 12.70 -1.22
CA LEU A 67 -2.18 11.41 -1.04
C LEU A 67 -1.12 11.14 -2.12
N GLY A 68 -1.21 11.82 -3.25
CA GLY A 68 -0.24 11.74 -4.35
C GLY A 68 1.12 12.32 -3.97
N ASP A 69 1.18 13.19 -2.96
CA ASP A 69 2.41 13.80 -2.47
C ASP A 69 3.25 12.80 -1.65
N LEU A 70 2.66 11.63 -1.33
CA LEU A 70 3.33 10.53 -0.62
C LEU A 70 3.91 9.46 -1.58
N ALA A 71 3.96 9.75 -2.89
CA ALA A 71 4.48 8.82 -3.89
C ALA A 71 6.02 8.71 -3.88
N ASP A 72 6.72 9.76 -3.41
CA ASP A 72 8.18 9.87 -3.50
C ASP A 72 8.95 9.15 -2.37
N GLY A 73 8.23 8.53 -1.43
CA GLY A 73 8.83 7.73 -0.39
C GLY A 73 8.09 7.77 0.94
N PRO A 74 8.63 7.10 1.98
CA PRO A 74 8.15 7.22 3.34
C PRO A 74 8.27 8.65 3.86
N VAL A 75 7.21 9.19 4.46
CA VAL A 75 7.20 10.52 5.07
C VAL A 75 6.95 10.42 6.57
N GLY A 76 7.69 11.17 7.39
CA GLY A 76 7.56 11.11 8.84
C GLY A 76 6.20 11.60 9.33
N VAL A 77 5.64 10.95 10.36
CA VAL A 77 4.36 11.38 10.96
C VAL A 77 4.45 12.79 11.55
N GLY A 78 5.65 13.21 11.97
CA GLY A 78 5.93 14.55 12.47
C GLY A 78 6.01 15.62 11.39
N GLU A 79 6.18 15.24 10.12
CA GLU A 79 6.11 16.16 8.97
C GLU A 79 4.64 16.44 8.59
N ILE A 80 3.76 15.44 8.75
CA ILE A 80 2.33 15.57 8.45
C ILE A 80 1.55 16.22 9.60
N TRP A 81 1.74 15.76 10.84
CA TRP A 81 0.96 16.22 12.00
C TRP A 81 1.77 17.07 12.99
N GLY A 82 3.00 17.45 12.65
CA GLY A 82 3.84 18.29 13.50
C GLY A 82 4.14 17.62 14.85
N ARG A 83 4.03 18.42 15.92
CA ARG A 83 4.26 17.96 17.29
C ARG A 83 3.30 16.83 17.70
N GLN A 84 2.03 16.91 17.31
CA GLN A 84 1.03 15.90 17.71
C GLN A 84 1.39 14.50 17.19
N GLY A 85 1.97 14.41 15.98
CA GLY A 85 2.44 13.14 15.42
C GLY A 85 3.64 12.55 16.18
N ARG A 86 4.57 13.40 16.64
CA ARG A 86 5.71 12.98 17.47
C ARG A 86 5.27 12.53 18.86
N ASP A 87 4.45 13.34 19.53
CA ASP A 87 3.88 13.03 20.85
C ASP A 87 3.05 11.73 20.80
N LEU A 88 2.37 11.44 19.70
CA LEU A 88 1.67 10.16 19.51
C LEU A 88 2.64 8.97 19.52
N HIS A 89 3.75 9.07 18.78
CA HIS A 89 4.73 8.00 18.69
C HIS A 89 5.35 7.68 20.05
N GLU A 90 5.75 8.71 20.82
CA GLU A 90 6.25 8.57 22.19
C GLU A 90 5.23 7.87 23.10
N ARG A 91 3.95 8.29 23.06
CA ARG A 91 2.88 7.68 23.85
C ARG A 91 2.60 6.22 23.46
N LEU A 92 2.81 5.84 22.21
CA LEU A 92 2.66 4.45 21.76
C LEU A 92 3.78 3.55 22.30
N ILE A 93 5.00 4.08 22.41
CA ILE A 93 6.13 3.40 23.04
C ILE A 93 5.83 3.15 24.52
N GLU A 94 5.40 4.19 25.24
CA GLU A 94 5.11 4.14 26.68
C GLU A 94 3.82 3.38 27.05
N ALA A 95 2.95 3.11 26.07
CA ALA A 95 1.67 2.46 26.33
C ALA A 95 1.87 1.06 26.97
N PRO A 96 1.21 0.77 28.10
CA PRO A 96 1.49 -0.42 28.91
C PRO A 96 0.94 -1.71 28.30
N SER A 97 0.17 -1.63 27.21
CA SER A 97 -0.45 -2.79 26.58
C SER A 97 -0.85 -2.54 25.13
N VAL A 98 -0.99 -3.62 24.37
CA VAL A 98 -1.50 -3.58 22.99
C VAL A 98 -2.88 -2.89 22.90
N PRO A 99 -3.89 -3.20 23.76
CA PRO A 99 -5.15 -2.46 23.75
C PRO A 99 -5.01 -0.96 24.04
N ALA A 100 -4.05 -0.55 24.88
CA ALA A 100 -3.79 0.87 25.11
C ALA A 100 -3.26 1.57 23.84
N ARG A 101 -2.36 0.91 23.09
CA ARG A 101 -1.87 1.41 21.80
C ARG A 101 -2.99 1.62 20.78
N PHE A 102 -3.89 0.63 20.64
CA PHE A 102 -5.04 0.76 19.75
C PHE A 102 -5.96 1.92 20.13
N ARG A 103 -6.29 2.10 21.42
CA ARG A 103 -7.10 3.24 21.87
C ARG A 103 -6.45 4.59 21.57
N LEU A 104 -5.13 4.70 21.76
CA LEU A 104 -4.39 5.93 21.43
C LEU A 104 -4.48 6.25 19.93
N LEU A 105 -4.26 5.24 19.07
CA LEU A 105 -4.38 5.40 17.62
C LEU A 105 -5.79 5.78 17.20
N GLU A 106 -6.81 5.10 17.70
CA GLU A 106 -8.22 5.40 17.38
C GLU A 106 -8.60 6.83 17.76
N GLN A 107 -8.27 7.25 18.99
CA GLN A 107 -8.54 8.61 19.46
C GLN A 107 -7.84 9.66 18.59
N PHE A 108 -6.57 9.43 18.26
CA PHE A 108 -5.82 10.34 17.41
C PHE A 108 -6.40 10.41 16.00
N MET A 109 -6.68 9.27 15.36
CA MET A 109 -7.23 9.23 14.01
C MET A 109 -8.62 9.88 13.95
N LEU A 110 -9.47 9.68 14.94
CA LEU A 110 -10.78 10.34 15.03
C LEU A 110 -10.65 11.86 15.18
N ALA A 111 -9.64 12.33 15.92
CA ALA A 111 -9.37 13.77 16.03
C ALA A 111 -8.91 14.36 14.69
N GLN A 112 -8.04 13.67 13.94
CA GLN A 112 -7.60 14.11 12.62
C GLN A 112 -8.77 14.13 11.61
N ALA A 113 -9.63 13.11 11.61
CA ALA A 113 -10.78 13.01 10.71
C ALA A 113 -11.78 14.17 10.85
N ARG A 114 -11.96 14.69 12.08
CA ARG A 114 -12.88 15.82 12.35
C ARG A 114 -12.44 17.14 11.71
N SER A 115 -11.15 17.27 11.40
CA SER A 115 -10.55 18.49 10.88
C SER A 115 -10.35 18.45 9.36
N SER A 116 -11.00 17.52 8.66
CA SER A 116 -10.56 17.06 7.34
C SER A 116 -11.31 17.59 6.13
N VAL A 117 -10.66 17.44 4.97
CA VAL A 117 -11.15 17.84 3.65
C VAL A 117 -12.22 16.86 3.16
N HIS A 118 -13.29 17.41 2.58
CA HIS A 118 -14.36 16.61 1.99
C HIS A 118 -13.87 15.92 0.71
N ARG A 119 -14.12 14.61 0.61
CA ARG A 119 -13.90 13.84 -0.63
C ARG A 119 -14.83 14.31 -1.73
N HIS A 120 -14.37 14.27 -2.97
CA HIS A 120 -15.26 14.47 -4.11
C HIS A 120 -16.14 13.23 -4.28
N PRO A 121 -17.48 13.33 -4.23
CA PRO A 121 -18.37 12.16 -4.26
C PRO A 121 -18.22 11.35 -5.55
N GLY A 122 -17.98 12.01 -6.69
CA GLY A 122 -17.70 11.32 -7.96
C GLY A 122 -16.41 10.48 -7.92
N VAL A 123 -15.39 10.91 -7.17
CA VAL A 123 -14.11 10.17 -7.10
C VAL A 123 -14.25 8.97 -6.18
N ALA A 124 -14.97 9.12 -5.06
CA ALA A 124 -15.34 8.00 -4.20
C ALA A 124 -16.12 6.92 -4.98
N ALA A 125 -17.13 7.31 -5.76
CA ALA A 125 -17.89 6.39 -6.62
C ALA A 125 -17.01 5.74 -7.70
N ALA A 126 -16.11 6.51 -8.32
CA ALA A 126 -15.16 6.00 -9.30
C ALA A 126 -14.18 4.98 -8.70
N MET A 127 -13.63 5.23 -7.51
CA MET A 127 -12.79 4.27 -6.81
C MET A 127 -13.56 2.99 -6.52
N ALA A 128 -14.78 3.09 -5.98
CA ALA A 128 -15.62 1.92 -5.70
C ALA A 128 -15.93 1.10 -6.97
N ALA A 129 -16.22 1.76 -8.10
CA ALA A 129 -16.44 1.08 -9.37
C ALA A 129 -15.18 0.34 -9.87
N VAL A 130 -14.00 0.95 -9.75
CA VAL A 130 -12.73 0.30 -10.12
C VAL A 130 -12.38 -0.84 -9.15
N GLU A 131 -12.73 -0.73 -7.86
CA GLU A 131 -12.56 -1.82 -6.91
C GLU A 131 -13.46 -3.02 -7.21
N ALA A 132 -14.69 -2.77 -7.67
CA ALA A 132 -15.64 -3.80 -8.07
C ALA A 132 -15.24 -4.45 -9.41
N ASP A 133 -14.77 -3.65 -10.36
CA ASP A 133 -14.27 -4.11 -11.66
C ASP A 133 -12.96 -3.38 -12.05
N PRO A 134 -11.79 -4.00 -11.78
CA PRO A 134 -10.50 -3.44 -12.18
C PRO A 134 -10.25 -3.41 -13.71
N SER A 135 -11.16 -3.99 -14.51
CA SER A 135 -11.13 -3.95 -15.97
C SER A 135 -11.96 -2.81 -16.57
N ILE A 136 -12.69 -2.06 -15.73
CA ILE A 136 -13.53 -0.94 -16.16
C ILE A 136 -12.74 0.07 -17.00
N ARG A 137 -13.34 0.51 -18.12
CA ARG A 137 -12.67 1.47 -19.01
C ARG A 137 -12.72 2.86 -18.39
N LEU A 138 -11.64 3.62 -18.57
CA LEU A 138 -11.56 5.01 -18.09
C LEU A 138 -12.69 5.90 -18.66
N ALA A 139 -13.15 5.62 -19.88
CA ALA A 139 -14.28 6.32 -20.48
C ALA A 139 -15.57 6.15 -19.69
N ASP A 140 -15.82 4.96 -19.14
CA ASP A 140 -17.00 4.66 -18.32
C ASP A 140 -16.94 5.38 -16.98
N VAL A 141 -15.77 5.37 -16.34
CA VAL A 141 -15.51 6.12 -15.11
C VAL A 141 -15.74 7.62 -15.32
N ARG A 142 -15.29 8.17 -16.46
CA ARG A 142 -15.52 9.58 -16.81
C ARG A 142 -17.00 9.89 -17.01
N ARG A 143 -17.71 9.04 -17.75
CA ARG A 143 -19.15 9.19 -17.99
C ARG A 143 -19.95 9.15 -16.69
N MET A 144 -19.59 8.25 -15.77
CA MET A 144 -20.22 8.13 -14.45
C MET A 144 -19.99 9.37 -13.58
N THR A 145 -18.82 10.00 -13.67
CA THR A 145 -18.45 11.14 -12.81
C THR A 145 -18.77 12.50 -13.41
N GLY A 146 -18.99 12.59 -14.72
CA GLY A 146 -19.10 13.86 -15.44
C GLY A 146 -17.79 14.65 -15.51
N LEU A 147 -16.67 14.10 -15.04
CA LEU A 147 -15.40 14.81 -14.95
C LEU A 147 -14.62 14.76 -16.27
N SER A 148 -13.95 15.87 -16.58
CA SER A 148 -12.90 15.87 -17.62
C SER A 148 -11.76 14.94 -17.21
N THR A 149 -11.03 14.39 -18.20
CA THR A 149 -9.90 13.49 -17.94
C THR A 149 -8.86 14.15 -17.03
N LYS A 150 -8.53 15.43 -17.28
CA LYS A 150 -7.57 16.19 -16.47
C LYS A 150 -8.02 16.31 -15.01
N ARG A 151 -9.30 16.66 -14.79
CA ARG A 151 -9.84 16.81 -13.42
C ARG A 151 -9.93 15.47 -12.70
N LEU A 152 -10.36 14.42 -13.39
CA LEU A 152 -10.42 13.06 -12.84
C LEU A 152 -9.04 12.59 -12.38
N ILE A 153 -8.00 12.76 -13.20
CA ILE A 153 -6.62 12.39 -12.85
C ILE A 153 -6.13 13.18 -11.63
N ALA A 154 -6.35 14.50 -11.60
CA ALA A 154 -5.93 15.34 -10.50
C ALA A 154 -6.58 14.92 -9.17
N LEU A 155 -7.89 14.68 -9.18
CA LEU A 155 -8.60 14.26 -7.98
C LEU A 155 -8.25 12.84 -7.54
N PHE A 156 -8.05 11.91 -8.48
CA PHE A 156 -7.57 10.56 -8.14
C PHE A 156 -6.19 10.58 -7.50
N ARG A 157 -5.27 11.41 -8.02
CA ARG A 157 -3.97 11.61 -7.38
C ARG A 157 -4.12 12.17 -5.97
N ALA A 158 -4.97 13.18 -5.78
CA ALA A 158 -5.17 13.78 -4.47
C ALA A 158 -5.85 12.83 -3.46
N GLU A 159 -6.90 12.13 -3.87
CA GLU A 159 -7.72 11.35 -2.93
C GLU A 159 -7.28 9.89 -2.81
N ALA A 160 -6.76 9.28 -3.86
CA ALA A 160 -6.36 7.86 -3.90
C ALA A 160 -4.84 7.65 -3.87
N GLY A 161 -4.06 8.70 -4.12
CA GLY A 161 -2.60 8.66 -4.23
C GLY A 161 -2.09 8.19 -5.60
N LEU A 162 -2.97 7.73 -6.49
CA LEU A 162 -2.60 7.19 -7.80
C LEU A 162 -3.52 7.75 -8.90
N PRO A 163 -3.00 7.94 -10.13
CA PRO A 163 -3.86 8.15 -11.30
C PRO A 163 -4.85 6.97 -11.48
N PRO A 164 -6.03 7.19 -12.12
CA PRO A 164 -7.06 6.16 -12.27
C PRO A 164 -6.56 4.85 -12.90
N LYS A 165 -5.69 4.95 -13.92
CA LYS A 165 -5.12 3.78 -14.60
C LYS A 165 -4.22 2.96 -13.68
N GLU A 166 -3.34 3.62 -12.93
CA GLU A 166 -2.44 2.95 -11.98
C GLU A 166 -3.21 2.37 -10.80
N PHE A 167 -4.23 3.08 -10.31
CA PHE A 167 -5.16 2.57 -9.30
C PHE A 167 -5.84 1.28 -9.77
N ALA A 168 -6.42 1.26 -10.98
CA ALA A 168 -7.04 0.07 -11.56
C ALA A 168 -6.04 -1.09 -11.71
N ARG A 169 -4.81 -0.79 -12.13
CA ARG A 169 -3.73 -1.76 -12.24
C ARG A 169 -3.37 -2.40 -10.89
N ALA A 170 -3.23 -1.59 -9.83
CA ALA A 170 -3.00 -2.08 -8.47
C ALA A 170 -4.17 -2.94 -7.96
N ARG A 171 -5.42 -2.53 -8.21
CA ARG A 171 -6.62 -3.32 -7.85
C ARG A 171 -6.70 -4.63 -8.61
N ARG A 172 -6.34 -4.64 -9.90
CA ARG A 172 -6.26 -5.86 -10.72
C ARG A 172 -5.22 -6.82 -10.16
N PHE A 173 -4.03 -6.32 -9.80
CA PHE A 173 -3.00 -7.12 -9.17
C PHE A 173 -3.45 -7.70 -7.82
N GLN A 174 -4.10 -6.91 -6.96
CA GLN A 174 -4.66 -7.41 -5.70
C GLN A 174 -5.72 -8.51 -5.91
N ALA A 175 -6.60 -8.35 -6.91
CA ALA A 175 -7.56 -9.38 -7.29
C ALA A 175 -6.87 -10.65 -7.81
N ALA A 176 -5.78 -10.51 -8.57
CA ALA A 176 -4.98 -11.62 -9.04
C ALA A 176 -4.31 -12.38 -7.88
N LEU A 177 -3.75 -11.69 -6.88
CA LEU A 177 -3.17 -12.31 -5.69
C LEU A 177 -4.20 -13.19 -4.96
N LYS A 178 -5.42 -12.67 -4.77
CA LYS A 178 -6.51 -13.42 -4.13
C LYS A 178 -6.83 -14.69 -4.92
N ARG A 179 -7.11 -14.57 -6.22
CA ARG A 179 -7.46 -15.72 -7.07
C ARG A 179 -6.34 -16.75 -7.18
N LEU A 180 -5.09 -16.30 -7.17
CA LEU A 180 -3.92 -17.17 -7.17
C LEU A 180 -3.81 -17.95 -5.85
N GLY A 181 -4.08 -17.31 -4.72
CA GLY A 181 -4.19 -17.94 -3.40
C GLY A 181 -5.31 -18.99 -3.34
N ASP A 182 -6.43 -18.73 -4.02
CA ASP A 182 -7.54 -19.69 -4.19
C ASP A 182 -7.23 -20.82 -5.19
N GLY A 183 -6.01 -20.86 -5.77
CA GLY A 183 -5.56 -21.92 -6.68
C GLY A 183 -5.93 -21.72 -8.16
N THR A 184 -6.48 -20.57 -8.55
CA THR A 184 -6.89 -20.30 -9.94
C THR A 184 -5.68 -20.33 -10.89
N PRO A 185 -5.75 -21.03 -12.04
CA PRO A 185 -4.67 -21.02 -13.03
C PRO A 185 -4.42 -19.63 -13.63
N GLY A 186 -3.15 -19.29 -13.88
CA GLY A 186 -2.75 -17.97 -14.37
C GLY A 186 -3.42 -17.54 -15.69
N ALA A 187 -3.65 -18.47 -16.63
CA ALA A 187 -4.37 -18.18 -17.87
C ALA A 187 -5.82 -17.73 -17.63
N ARG A 188 -6.50 -18.34 -16.65
CA ARG A 188 -7.87 -17.96 -16.26
C ARG A 188 -7.89 -16.62 -15.52
N ILE A 189 -6.91 -16.39 -14.64
CA ILE A 189 -6.72 -15.07 -14.00
C ILE A 189 -6.54 -13.99 -15.06
N ALA A 190 -5.73 -14.26 -16.09
CA ALA A 190 -5.48 -13.31 -17.17
C ALA A 190 -6.79 -12.94 -17.89
N ALA A 191 -7.55 -13.94 -18.33
CA ALA A 191 -8.82 -13.74 -19.03
C ALA A 191 -9.86 -13.00 -18.16
N ASP A 192 -10.04 -13.43 -16.92
CA ASP A 192 -11.11 -12.92 -16.05
C ASP A 192 -10.84 -11.50 -15.52
N LEU A 193 -9.57 -11.08 -15.43
CA LEU A 193 -9.17 -9.77 -14.91
C LEU A 193 -8.82 -8.75 -16.01
N GLY A 194 -9.04 -9.12 -17.28
CA GLY A 194 -8.82 -8.22 -18.41
C GLY A 194 -7.35 -8.00 -18.76
N TYR A 195 -6.48 -8.97 -18.48
CA TYR A 195 -5.14 -8.98 -19.06
C TYR A 195 -5.24 -9.41 -20.53
N PHE A 196 -4.41 -8.80 -21.40
CA PHE A 196 -4.36 -9.16 -22.82
C PHE A 196 -4.06 -10.65 -23.05
N ASP A 197 -3.09 -11.20 -22.32
CA ASP A 197 -2.73 -12.62 -22.34
C ASP A 197 -2.03 -13.02 -21.02
N GLN A 198 -1.69 -14.30 -20.88
CA GLN A 198 -0.97 -14.82 -19.71
C GLN A 198 0.43 -14.18 -19.55
N SER A 199 1.11 -13.87 -20.65
CA SER A 199 2.43 -13.23 -20.63
C SER A 199 2.37 -11.79 -20.10
N HIS A 200 1.30 -11.06 -20.40
CA HIS A 200 1.00 -9.73 -19.86
C HIS A 200 0.71 -9.83 -18.36
N PHE A 201 -0.11 -10.80 -17.94
CA PHE A 201 -0.34 -11.09 -16.52
C PHE A 201 0.97 -11.35 -15.77
N VAL A 202 1.82 -12.25 -16.27
CA VAL A 202 3.10 -12.61 -15.61
C VAL A 202 4.04 -11.41 -15.52
N ARG A 203 4.14 -10.59 -16.58
CA ARG A 203 4.96 -9.37 -16.58
C ARG A 203 4.48 -8.36 -15.53
N GLU A 204 3.18 -8.11 -15.47
CA GLU A 204 2.61 -7.18 -14.50
C GLU A 204 2.75 -7.70 -13.07
N PHE A 205 2.47 -9.00 -12.85
CA PHE A 205 2.62 -9.63 -11.55
C PHE A 205 4.06 -9.51 -11.02
N ARG A 206 5.06 -9.69 -11.90
CA ARG A 206 6.47 -9.51 -11.56
C ARG A 206 6.81 -8.06 -11.25
N ALA A 207 6.23 -7.09 -11.97
CA ALA A 207 6.45 -5.69 -11.69
C ALA A 207 5.99 -5.28 -10.28
N PHE A 208 4.85 -5.81 -9.81
CA PHE A 208 4.32 -5.49 -8.48
C PHE A 208 4.89 -6.34 -7.33
N SER A 209 5.15 -7.63 -7.57
CA SER A 209 5.58 -8.56 -6.51
C SER A 209 7.09 -8.82 -6.49
N GLY A 210 7.81 -8.39 -7.52
CA GLY A 210 9.21 -8.77 -7.76
C GLY A 210 9.41 -10.24 -8.21
N THR A 211 8.37 -11.09 -8.19
CA THR A 211 8.46 -12.52 -8.49
C THR A 211 7.39 -12.99 -9.48
N THR A 212 7.42 -14.24 -9.91
CA THR A 212 6.40 -14.79 -10.83
C THR A 212 5.22 -15.39 -10.06
N PRO A 213 4.02 -15.50 -10.66
CA PRO A 213 2.87 -16.16 -10.02
C PRO A 213 3.18 -17.60 -9.54
N THR A 214 3.94 -18.36 -10.33
CA THR A 214 4.32 -19.74 -9.99
C THR A 214 5.20 -19.79 -8.74
N CYS A 215 6.18 -18.89 -8.64
CA CYS A 215 7.04 -18.77 -7.46
C CYS A 215 6.24 -18.34 -6.23
N TYR A 216 5.42 -17.30 -6.39
CA TYR A 216 4.58 -16.76 -5.32
C TYR A 216 3.71 -17.85 -4.70
N ARG A 217 3.04 -18.68 -5.52
CA ARG A 217 2.18 -19.78 -5.03
C ARG A 217 2.92 -20.85 -4.23
N ARG A 218 4.23 -21.04 -4.45
CA ARG A 218 5.04 -22.02 -3.70
C ARG A 218 5.43 -21.52 -2.31
N GLN A 219 5.23 -20.24 -2.01
CA GLN A 219 5.61 -19.66 -0.73
C GLN A 219 4.47 -19.73 0.29
N ARG A 220 4.82 -19.90 1.57
CA ARG A 220 3.87 -19.90 2.69
C ARG A 220 3.58 -18.45 3.09
N ILE A 221 2.65 -17.82 2.38
CA ILE A 221 2.30 -16.41 2.54
C ILE A 221 1.21 -16.27 3.62
N LEU A 222 1.55 -15.56 4.70
CA LEU A 222 0.62 -15.27 5.80
C LEU A 222 -0.26 -14.04 5.50
N LEU A 223 0.24 -13.11 4.69
CA LEU A 223 -0.46 -11.90 4.27
C LEU A 223 -0.28 -11.74 2.76
N PRO A 224 -1.36 -11.71 1.94
CA PRO A 224 -1.24 -11.75 0.47
C PRO A 224 -0.37 -10.64 -0.14
N SER A 225 -0.26 -9.49 0.52
CA SER A 225 0.60 -8.38 0.06
C SER A 225 2.02 -8.44 0.61
N HIS A 226 2.41 -9.49 1.35
CA HIS A 226 3.72 -9.64 1.98
C HIS A 226 4.31 -10.98 1.58
N VAL A 227 5.37 -10.91 0.81
CA VAL A 227 6.05 -12.07 0.23
C VAL A 227 7.26 -12.36 1.12
N PRO A 228 7.29 -13.48 1.88
CA PRO A 228 8.44 -13.80 2.71
C PRO A 228 9.68 -13.99 1.83
N LEU A 229 10.73 -13.23 2.12
CA LEU A 229 12.05 -13.53 1.58
C LEU A 229 12.68 -14.62 2.46
N GLY A 230 13.23 -15.66 1.85
CA GLY A 230 13.92 -16.72 2.60
C GLY A 230 15.03 -16.12 3.47
N ARG A 231 15.19 -16.61 4.71
CA ARG A 231 16.25 -16.17 5.63
C ARG A 231 17.61 -16.32 4.94
N HIS A 232 18.19 -15.21 4.49
CA HIS A 232 19.54 -15.16 3.98
C HIS A 232 20.36 -14.21 4.85
N LYS A 233 21.58 -14.64 5.18
CA LYS A 233 22.53 -13.90 6.01
C LYS A 233 23.02 -12.58 5.35
N TYR A 234 22.65 -12.36 4.08
CA TYR A 234 22.89 -11.15 3.30
C TYR A 234 21.76 -10.97 2.27
N PRO A 235 21.32 -9.74 1.98
CA PRO A 235 20.37 -9.48 0.91
C PRO A 235 21.00 -9.90 -0.44
N ARG A 236 20.34 -10.82 -1.14
CA ARG A 236 20.66 -11.13 -2.55
C ARG A 236 19.65 -10.41 -3.45
N PRO A 237 20.06 -10.01 -4.67
CA PRO A 237 19.13 -9.49 -5.64
C PRO A 237 17.97 -10.47 -5.86
N PHE A 238 16.76 -9.92 -6.06
CA PHE A 238 15.45 -10.55 -6.25
C PHE A 238 15.35 -11.68 -7.31
N VAL A 239 16.47 -12.07 -7.92
CA VAL A 239 16.55 -12.88 -9.12
C VAL A 239 17.51 -14.04 -8.88
N ARG A 240 17.01 -15.20 -8.41
CA ARG A 240 17.52 -16.57 -8.71
C ARG A 240 16.89 -17.63 -7.80
N VAL A 241 15.59 -17.87 -7.89
CA VAL A 241 15.02 -19.08 -7.25
C VAL A 241 14.13 -19.91 -8.19
N CYS A 242 13.65 -19.40 -9.31
CA CYS A 242 13.08 -20.26 -10.35
C CYS A 242 13.43 -19.74 -11.74
N SER A 243 14.38 -20.42 -12.37
CA SER A 243 14.48 -20.57 -13.83
C SER A 243 13.50 -21.64 -14.29
#